data_AF-A0A6A4UBV7-F1
#
_entry.id   AF-A0A6A4UBV7-F1
#
_cell.length_a   1.000
_cell.length_b   1.000
_cell.length_c   1.000
_cell.angle_alpha   90.00
_cell.angle_beta   90.00
_cell.angle_gamma   90.00
#
_symmetry.space_group_name_H-M   'P 1'
#
loop_
_entity.id
_entity.type
_entity.pdbx_description
1 polymer ?
#
loop_
_entity_poly.entity_id
_entity_poly.type
_entity_poly.pdbx_seq_one_letter_code
_entity_poly.pdbx_strand_id
1 'polypeptide(L)'
;MIDPTAKLSISRQAVVLGISRGSIYYKPRPVSEADLKLMHRIDKLHMEFPFAGSRMLQGLLVQEGFKVVRLHVATLMKRMGIEALYRKPNTSKPAPGHKTYPYLPRGLPITRPNQVWAMDITYIPMARGFIYLAAVLDWFTRRVLAWRVSITL
;
A
#
# COMPACT_ATOMS: atom_id res chain seq x y z
N MET A 1 -30.56 17.23 -12.08
CA MET A 1 -29.88 18.50 -11.70
C MET A 1 -28.83 18.95 -12.71
N ILE A 2 -28.77 18.35 -13.90
CA ILE A 2 -28.22 18.97 -15.12
C ILE A 2 -29.32 18.80 -16.16
N ASP A 3 -29.59 19.87 -16.90
CA ASP A 3 -30.66 19.90 -17.89
C ASP A 3 -30.11 20.37 -19.25
N PRO A 4 -30.10 19.49 -20.27
CA PRO A 4 -29.67 19.85 -21.62
C PRO A 4 -30.51 20.95 -22.27
N THR A 5 -31.74 21.17 -21.79
CA THR A 5 -32.70 22.14 -22.34
C THR A 5 -32.62 23.50 -21.65
N ALA A 6 -31.82 23.63 -20.59
CA ALA A 6 -31.68 24.88 -19.87
C ALA A 6 -30.89 25.96 -20.65
N LYS A 7 -31.10 27.22 -20.25
CA LYS A 7 -30.47 28.42 -20.87
C LYS A 7 -28.94 28.43 -20.78
N LEU A 8 -28.37 27.69 -19.83
CA LEU A 8 -26.92 27.55 -19.63
C LEU A 8 -26.43 26.29 -20.34
N SER A 9 -25.28 26.37 -21.01
CA SER A 9 -24.66 25.18 -21.59
C SER A 9 -24.29 24.15 -20.52
N ILE A 10 -24.30 22.86 -20.87
CA ILE A 10 -23.91 21.74 -19.97
C ILE A 10 -22.55 22.01 -19.31
N SER A 11 -21.62 22.64 -20.04
CA SER A 11 -20.29 22.99 -19.51
C SER A 11 -20.36 24.06 -18.43
N ARG A 12 -21.19 25.09 -18.59
CA ARG A 12 -21.42 26.12 -17.55
C ARG A 12 -22.14 25.54 -16.34
N GLN A 13 -23.12 24.66 -16.56
CA GLN A 13 -23.80 23.96 -15.46
C GLN A 13 -22.81 23.11 -14.64
N ALA A 14 -21.88 22.40 -15.30
CA ALA A 14 -20.82 21.63 -14.64
C ALA A 14 -19.96 22.50 -13.72
N VAL A 15 -19.50 23.65 -14.23
CA VAL A 15 -18.65 24.59 -13.50
C VAL A 15 -19.37 25.18 -12.29
N VAL A 16 -20.62 25.62 -12.47
CA VAL A 16 -21.44 26.19 -11.39
C VAL A 16 -21.70 25.16 -10.28
N LEU A 17 -21.90 23.90 -10.64
CA LEU A 17 -22.12 22.80 -9.69
C LEU A 17 -20.83 22.20 -9.12
N GLY A 18 -19.65 22.67 -9.56
CA GLY A 18 -18.36 22.16 -9.08
C GLY A 18 -18.06 20.70 -9.46
N ILE A 19 -18.69 20.19 -10.53
CA ILE A 19 -18.51 18.80 -11.00
C ILE A 19 -17.76 18.74 -12.33
N SER A 20 -17.02 17.65 -12.54
CA SER A 20 -16.28 17.46 -13.78
C SER A 20 -17.24 17.30 -14.96
N ARG A 21 -16.92 17.88 -16.11
CA ARG A 21 -17.75 17.74 -17.33
C ARG A 21 -17.91 16.27 -17.74
N GLY A 22 -16.89 15.45 -17.52
CA GLY A 22 -16.90 14.02 -17.88
C GLY A 22 -17.88 13.19 -17.05
N SER A 23 -18.12 13.55 -15.78
CA SER A 23 -19.06 12.80 -14.93
C SER A 23 -20.52 12.99 -15.34
N ILE A 24 -20.83 14.06 -16.10
CA ILE A 24 -22.18 14.35 -16.59
C ILE A 24 -22.64 13.30 -17.60
N TYR A 25 -21.72 12.87 -18.47
CA TYR A 25 -22.01 11.87 -19.51
C TYR A 25 -21.86 10.44 -18.99
N TYR A 26 -21.29 10.27 -17.79
CA TYR A 26 -21.11 8.96 -17.19
C TYR A 26 -22.46 8.38 -16.76
N LYS A 27 -22.87 7.30 -17.43
CA LYS A 27 -23.99 6.48 -16.96
C LYS A 27 -23.45 5.43 -16.01
N PRO A 28 -23.88 5.40 -14.73
CA PRO A 28 -23.42 4.38 -13.80
C PRO A 28 -23.79 2.99 -14.35
N ARG A 29 -22.78 2.14 -14.50
CA ARG A 29 -23.00 0.74 -14.89
C ARG A 29 -23.45 -0.06 -13.66
N PRO A 30 -24.59 -0.75 -13.73
CA PRO A 30 -25.00 -1.64 -12.65
C PRO A 30 -23.93 -2.72 -12.43
N VAL A 31 -23.86 -3.21 -11.20
CA VAL A 31 -23.03 -4.38 -10.89
C VAL A 31 -23.64 -5.59 -11.61
N SER A 32 -22.82 -6.41 -12.25
CA SER A 32 -23.32 -7.65 -12.86
C SER A 32 -23.81 -8.62 -11.78
N GLU A 33 -24.77 -9.49 -12.08
CA GLU A 33 -25.24 -10.50 -11.11
C GLU A 33 -24.10 -11.40 -10.60
N ALA A 34 -23.14 -11.72 -11.48
CA ALA A 34 -21.95 -12.48 -11.12
C ALA A 34 -21.09 -11.73 -10.10
N ASP A 35 -20.89 -10.43 -10.30
CA ASP A 35 -20.15 -9.58 -9.37
C ASP A 35 -20.90 -9.39 -8.05
N LEU A 36 -22.24 -9.28 -8.07
CA LEU A 36 -23.04 -9.24 -6.85
C LEU A 36 -22.87 -10.52 -6.02
N LYS A 37 -22.91 -11.69 -6.66
CA LYS A 37 -22.63 -12.97 -5.98
C LYS A 37 -21.23 -13.01 -5.37
N LEU A 38 -20.22 -12.54 -6.11
CA LEU A 38 -18.85 -12.43 -5.60
C LEU A 38 -18.76 -11.44 -4.43
N MET A 39 -19.38 -10.27 -4.54
CA MET A 39 -19.40 -9.25 -3.49
C MET A 39 -20.05 -9.79 -2.21
N HIS A 40 -21.18 -10.49 -2.31
CA HIS A 40 -21.81 -11.13 -1.15
C HIS A 40 -20.90 -12.18 -0.49
N ARG A 41 -20.15 -12.95 -1.28
CA ARG A 41 -19.21 -13.93 -0.70
C ARG A 41 -17.99 -13.26 -0.08
N ILE A 42 -17.45 -12.23 -0.74
CA ILE A 42 -16.35 -11.40 -0.22
C ILE A 42 -16.74 -10.78 1.12
N ASP A 43 -17.95 -10.25 1.25
CA ASP A 43 -18.46 -9.65 2.50
C ASP A 43 -18.47 -10.68 3.64
N LYS A 44 -19.03 -11.87 3.40
CA LYS A 44 -19.03 -12.97 4.37
C LYS A 44 -17.60 -13.40 4.76
N LEU A 45 -16.73 -13.59 3.77
CA LEU A 45 -15.33 -13.96 4.02
C LEU A 45 -14.57 -12.86 4.78
N HIS A 46 -14.91 -11.59 4.58
CA HIS A 46 -14.30 -10.48 5.32
C HIS A 46 -14.73 -10.48 6.79
N MET A 47 -16.00 -10.82 7.08
CA MET A 47 -16.47 -10.98 8.46
C MET A 47 -15.80 -12.16 9.19
N GLU A 48 -15.53 -13.26 8.46
CA GLU A 48 -14.82 -14.42 9.00
C GLU A 48 -13.31 -14.16 9.14
N PHE A 49 -12.71 -13.50 8.15
CA PHE A 49 -11.28 -13.27 8.03
C PHE A 49 -10.98 -11.78 7.75
N PRO A 50 -11.09 -10.89 8.76
CA PRO A 50 -10.94 -9.45 8.57
C PRO A 50 -9.55 -9.04 8.05
N PHE A 51 -8.52 -9.86 8.29
CA PHE A 51 -7.15 -9.65 7.81
C PHE A 51 -6.90 -10.12 6.37
N ALA A 52 -7.87 -10.77 5.72
CA ALA A 52 -7.71 -11.33 4.39
C ALA A 52 -7.75 -10.22 3.32
N GLY A 53 -6.59 -9.94 2.72
CA GLY A 53 -6.50 -9.08 1.55
C GLY A 53 -6.91 -9.77 0.24
N SER A 54 -6.95 -9.02 -0.85
CA SER A 54 -7.36 -9.50 -2.17
C SER A 54 -6.65 -10.77 -2.65
N ARG A 55 -5.38 -10.98 -2.27
CA ARG A 55 -4.63 -12.20 -2.60
C ARG A 55 -5.18 -13.42 -1.85
N MET A 56 -5.43 -13.30 -0.54
CA MET A 56 -5.93 -14.40 0.27
C MET A 56 -7.39 -14.72 -0.09
N LEU A 57 -8.22 -13.68 -0.20
CA LEU A 57 -9.62 -13.81 -0.62
C LEU A 57 -9.75 -14.47 -2.00
N GLN A 58 -8.87 -14.13 -2.95
CA GLN A 58 -8.87 -14.80 -4.25
C GLN A 58 -8.58 -16.29 -4.13
N GLY A 59 -7.64 -16.70 -3.28
CA GLY A 59 -7.37 -18.12 -3.02
C GLY A 59 -8.57 -18.85 -2.44
N LEU A 60 -9.22 -18.26 -1.43
CA LEU A 60 -10.44 -18.82 -0.80
C LEU A 60 -11.59 -18.95 -1.80
N LEU A 61 -11.83 -17.92 -2.60
CA LEU A 61 -12.87 -17.95 -3.65
C LEU A 61 -12.56 -19.02 -4.71
N VAL A 62 -11.31 -19.18 -5.11
CA VAL A 62 -10.94 -20.25 -6.06
C VAL A 62 -11.13 -21.64 -5.46
N GLN A 63 -10.83 -21.83 -4.17
CA GLN A 63 -11.10 -23.09 -3.48
C GLN A 63 -12.60 -23.42 -3.40
N GLU A 64 -13.46 -22.40 -3.37
CA GLU A 64 -14.93 -22.53 -3.44
C GLU A 64 -15.47 -22.68 -4.87
N GLY A 65 -14.59 -22.72 -5.88
CA GLY A 65 -14.96 -22.94 -7.28
C GLY A 65 -15.21 -21.66 -8.09
N PHE A 66 -14.99 -20.47 -7.53
CA PHE A 66 -15.09 -19.22 -8.29
C PHE A 66 -13.89 -19.03 -9.22
N LYS A 67 -14.16 -18.73 -10.50
CA LYS A 67 -13.12 -18.36 -11.47
C LYS A 67 -12.86 -16.86 -11.42
N VAL A 68 -11.99 -16.41 -10.51
CA VAL A 68 -11.71 -14.99 -10.29
C VAL A 68 -10.22 -14.69 -10.16
N VAL A 69 -9.79 -13.56 -10.74
CA VAL A 69 -8.42 -13.06 -10.66
C VAL A 69 -8.25 -12.07 -9.51
N ARG A 70 -7.03 -11.96 -8.96
CA ARG A 70 -6.73 -11.07 -7.82
C ARG A 70 -7.17 -9.61 -8.06
N LEU A 71 -6.95 -9.11 -9.28
CA LEU A 71 -7.28 -7.72 -9.63
C LEU A 71 -8.78 -7.44 -9.58
N HIS A 72 -9.60 -8.44 -9.94
CA HIS A 72 -11.04 -8.35 -9.88
C HIS A 72 -11.53 -8.29 -8.44
N VAL A 73 -11.03 -9.19 -7.58
CA VAL A 73 -11.30 -9.16 -6.13
C VAL A 73 -10.90 -7.81 -5.52
N ALA A 74 -9.70 -7.29 -5.85
CA ALA A 74 -9.26 -5.99 -5.37
C ALA A 74 -10.17 -4.84 -5.81
N THR A 75 -10.69 -4.90 -7.04
CA THR A 75 -11.62 -3.89 -7.58
C THR A 75 -12.96 -3.94 -6.86
N LEU A 76 -13.50 -5.14 -6.60
CA LEU A 76 -14.74 -5.33 -5.84
C LEU A 76 -14.58 -4.88 -4.38
N MET A 77 -13.48 -5.26 -3.70
CA MET A 77 -13.17 -4.78 -2.36
C MET A 77 -13.15 -3.25 -2.29
N LYS A 78 -12.46 -2.60 -3.25
CA LYS A 78 -12.42 -1.13 -3.33
C LYS A 78 -13.81 -0.52 -3.54
N ARG A 79 -14.65 -1.14 -4.38
CA ARG A 79 -16.03 -0.70 -4.63
C ARG A 79 -16.92 -0.85 -3.39
N MET A 80 -16.69 -1.89 -2.59
CA MET A 80 -17.41 -2.17 -1.34
C MET A 80 -16.89 -1.34 -0.15
N GLY A 81 -15.72 -0.72 -0.26
CA GLY A 81 -15.07 -0.03 0.86
C GLY A 81 -14.45 -0.98 1.88
N ILE A 82 -14.15 -2.23 1.48
CA ILE A 82 -13.55 -3.25 2.34
C ILE A 82 -12.03 -3.24 2.18
N GLU A 83 -11.32 -3.28 3.29
CA GLU A 83 -9.86 -3.39 3.34
C GLU A 83 -9.41 -4.46 4.34
N ALA A 84 -8.21 -5.01 4.14
CA ALA A 84 -7.64 -5.99 5.05
C ALA A 84 -7.20 -5.30 6.36
N LEU A 85 -7.78 -5.75 7.47
CA LEU A 85 -7.47 -5.27 8.81
C LEU A 85 -6.38 -6.12 9.43
N TYR A 86 -5.15 -5.63 9.41
CA TYR A 86 -4.02 -6.26 10.08
C TYR A 86 -3.23 -5.24 10.91
N ARG A 87 -2.68 -5.71 12.04
CA ARG A 87 -1.79 -4.89 12.85
C ARG A 87 -0.53 -4.61 12.06
N LYS A 88 -0.32 -3.36 11.66
CA LYS A 88 0.97 -2.92 11.12
C LYS A 88 2.00 -2.93 12.26
N PRO A 89 3.23 -3.41 12.03
CA PRO A 89 4.30 -3.27 13.01
C PRO A 89 4.44 -1.79 13.39
N ASN A 90 4.30 -1.48 14.67
CA ASN A 90 4.46 -0.11 15.15
C ASN A 90 5.94 0.15 15.46
N THR A 91 6.76 0.17 14.41
CA THR A 91 8.22 0.41 14.53
C THR A 91 8.56 1.84 14.96
N SER A 92 7.57 2.74 14.96
CA SER A 92 7.73 4.14 15.35
C SER A 92 7.57 4.39 16.86
N LYS A 93 6.94 3.48 17.61
CA LYS A 93 6.85 3.61 19.07
C LYS A 93 8.01 2.85 19.71
N PRO A 94 8.94 3.53 20.42
CA PRO A 94 9.98 2.86 21.18
C PRO A 94 9.34 2.03 22.31
N ALA A 95 10.00 0.94 22.71
CA ALA A 95 9.59 0.19 23.89
C ALA A 95 9.65 1.09 25.15
N PRO A 96 8.74 0.90 26.13
CA PRO A 96 8.77 1.68 27.36
C PRO A 96 10.16 1.67 28.02
N GLY A 97 10.68 2.83 28.39
CA GLY A 97 12.02 2.98 28.98
C GLY A 97 13.15 3.22 27.97
N HIS A 98 12.91 3.10 26.67
CA HIS A 98 13.93 3.44 25.66
C HIS A 98 14.00 4.95 25.45
N LYS A 99 15.16 5.54 25.74
CA LYS A 99 15.43 6.96 25.48
C LYS A 99 15.41 7.23 23.97
N THR A 100 14.59 8.18 23.54
CA THR A 100 14.65 8.72 22.18
C THR A 100 15.80 9.70 22.08
N TYR A 101 16.77 9.41 21.21
CA TYR A 101 17.88 10.31 20.93
C TYR A 101 17.48 11.31 19.82
N PRO A 102 17.95 12.56 19.89
CA PRO A 102 17.73 13.51 18.81
C PRO A 102 18.41 13.02 17.53
N TYR A 103 17.71 13.12 16.41
CA TYR A 103 18.28 12.83 15.11
C TYR A 103 19.18 14.00 14.68
N LEU A 104 20.46 13.92 15.04
CA LEU A 104 21.44 14.99 14.83
C LEU A 104 21.62 15.42 13.36
N PRO A 105 21.52 14.54 12.35
CA PRO A 105 21.62 14.94 10.94
C PRO A 105 20.38 15.69 10.41
N ARG A 106 19.35 15.93 11.23
CA ARG A 106 18.12 16.60 10.79
C ARG A 106 18.41 18.02 10.30
N GLY A 107 18.07 18.31 9.05
CA GLY A 107 18.27 19.62 8.45
C GLY A 107 19.71 19.93 8.04
N LEU A 108 20.64 18.97 8.17
CA LEU A 108 22.01 19.13 7.70
C LEU A 108 22.07 18.87 6.19
N PRO A 109 22.45 19.85 5.34
CA PRO A 109 22.73 19.58 3.94
C PRO A 109 24.02 18.76 3.82
N ILE A 110 23.94 17.61 3.15
CA ILE A 110 25.10 16.75 2.87
C ILE A 110 25.63 17.15 1.49
N THR A 111 26.73 17.89 1.45
CA THR A 111 27.23 18.55 0.23
C THR A 111 28.54 17.98 -0.29
N ARG A 112 29.17 17.05 0.45
CA ARG A 112 30.44 16.43 0.05
C ARG A 112 30.57 14.97 0.53
N PRO A 113 31.44 14.18 -0.11
CA PRO A 113 31.82 12.86 0.41
C PRO A 113 32.41 12.94 1.83
N ASN A 114 32.30 11.85 2.59
CA ASN A 114 32.80 11.65 3.95
C ASN A 114 32.26 12.62 5.01
N GLN A 115 31.08 13.21 4.77
CA GLN A 115 30.42 14.10 5.75
C GLN A 115 29.50 13.34 6.72
N VAL A 116 28.73 12.38 6.22
CA VAL A 116 27.82 11.54 7.00
C VAL A 116 27.93 10.11 6.49
N TRP A 117 28.01 9.16 7.41
CA TRP A 117 27.98 7.73 7.11
C TRP A 117 26.72 7.11 7.70
N ALA A 118 26.16 6.15 6.97
CA ALA A 118 25.12 5.27 7.46
C ALA A 118 25.69 3.87 7.62
N MET A 119 25.32 3.19 8.70
CA MET A 119 25.64 1.78 8.89
C MET A 119 24.35 1.03 9.13
N ASP A 120 24.21 -0.11 8.48
CA ASP A 120 23.09 -1.01 8.70
C ASP A 120 23.58 -2.46 8.67
N ILE A 121 22.82 -3.34 9.33
CA ILE A 121 23.04 -4.78 9.31
C ILE A 121 21.82 -5.42 8.65
N THR A 122 22.05 -6.11 7.53
CA THR A 122 21.01 -6.84 6.81
C THR A 122 21.27 -8.34 6.87
N TYR A 123 20.19 -9.11 6.88
CA TYR A 123 20.21 -10.57 6.91
C TYR A 123 20.10 -11.11 5.49
N ILE A 124 21.07 -11.91 5.07
CA ILE A 124 21.03 -12.60 3.77
C ILE A 124 20.55 -14.03 4.01
N PRO A 125 19.38 -14.42 3.45
CA PRO A 125 18.84 -15.77 3.64
C PRO A 125 19.70 -16.81 2.91
N MET A 126 19.96 -17.93 3.58
CA MET A 126 20.69 -19.09 3.06
C MET A 126 19.79 -20.33 3.05
N ALA A 127 20.22 -21.40 2.39
CA ALA A 127 19.49 -22.68 2.40
C ALA A 127 19.23 -23.22 3.82
N ARG A 128 20.12 -22.92 4.77
CA ARG A 128 19.96 -23.21 6.19
C ARG A 128 20.37 -22.00 7.02
N GLY A 129 19.39 -21.20 7.44
CA GLY A 129 19.61 -20.02 8.28
C GLY A 129 19.91 -18.75 7.47
N PHE A 130 20.70 -17.86 8.05
CA PHE A 130 21.05 -16.56 7.47
C PHE A 130 22.46 -16.14 7.88
N ILE A 131 23.06 -15.28 7.06
CA ILE A 131 24.33 -14.60 7.38
C ILE A 131 24.07 -13.11 7.60
N TYR A 132 24.90 -12.48 8.41
CA TYR A 132 24.83 -11.06 8.73
C TYR A 132 25.76 -10.29 7.80
N LEU A 133 25.22 -9.33 7.05
CA LEU A 133 26.00 -8.35 6.30
C LEU A 133 25.94 -7.01 7.05
N ALA A 134 27.07 -6.59 7.60
CA ALA A 134 27.23 -5.22 8.09
C ALA A 134 27.86 -4.38 6.98
N ALA A 135 27.23 -3.27 6.62
CA ALA A 135 27.72 -2.35 5.58
C ALA A 135 27.75 -0.91 6.09
N VAL A 136 28.85 -0.22 5.79
CA VAL A 136 29.03 1.22 6.01
C VAL A 136 28.96 1.92 4.66
N LEU A 137 28.05 2.87 4.55
CA LEU A 137 27.72 3.62 3.34
C LEU A 137 28.01 5.11 3.54
N ASP A 138 28.62 5.72 2.54
CA ASP A 138 28.70 7.16 2.45
C ASP A 138 27.37 7.73 1.95
N TRP A 139 26.80 8.70 2.67
CA TRP A 139 25.49 9.25 2.34
C TRP A 139 25.45 10.10 1.07
N PHE A 140 26.56 10.79 0.75
CA PHE A 140 26.66 11.67 -0.40
C PHE A 140 26.85 10.87 -1.69
N THR A 141 27.85 10.02 -1.72
CA THR A 141 28.26 9.24 -2.90
C THR A 141 27.46 7.95 -3.08
N ARG A 142 26.73 7.50 -2.05
CA ARG A 142 26.03 6.20 -2.00
C ARG A 142 26.94 4.99 -2.17
N ARG A 143 28.25 5.17 -2.02
CA ARG A 143 29.24 4.09 -2.12
C ARG A 143 29.35 3.34 -0.80
N VAL A 144 29.53 2.03 -0.89
CA VAL A 144 29.93 1.20 0.25
C VAL A 144 31.39 1.49 0.55
N LEU A 145 31.67 1.99 1.75
CA LEU A 145 33.02 2.29 2.21
C LEU A 145 33.70 1.05 2.79
N ALA A 146 32.93 0.24 3.53
CA ALA A 146 33.38 -1.00 4.12
C ALA A 146 32.19 -1.95 4.29
N TRP A 147 32.45 -3.25 4.21
CA TRP A 147 31.46 -4.26 4.53
C TRP A 147 32.13 -5.51 5.10
N ARG A 148 31.37 -6.26 5.90
CA ARG A 148 31.79 -7.55 6.43
C ARG A 148 30.60 -8.49 6.51
N VAL A 149 30.85 -9.76 6.20
CA VAL A 149 29.91 -10.84 6.44
C VAL A 149 30.36 -11.65 7.65
N SER A 150 29.39 -12.06 8.46
CA SER A 150 29.62 -12.94 9.60
C SER A 150 28.47 -13.93 9.75
N ILE A 151 28.73 -15.08 10.36
CA ILE A 151 27.73 -16.06 10.79
C ILE A 151 27.27 -15.82 12.24
N THR A 152 27.89 -14.86 12.93
CA THR A 152 27.61 -14.46 14.31
C THR A 152 27.59 -12.94 14.41
N LEU A 153 26.67 -12.39 15.20
CA LEU A 153 26.56 -10.95 15.42
C LEU A 153 27.61 -10.45 16.43
#